data_AF-A0A1F4NPI2-F1
#
_entry.id   AF-A0A1F4NPI2-F1
#
_cell.length_a   1.000
_cell.length_b   1.000
_cell.length_c   1.000
_cell.angle_alpha   90.00
_cell.angle_beta   90.00
_cell.angle_gamma   90.00
#
_symmetry.space_group_name_H-M   'P 1'
#
loop_
_entity.id
_entity.type
_entity.pdbx_description
1 polymer ?
#
loop_
_entity_poly.entity_id
_entity_poly.type
_entity_poly.pdbx_seq_one_letter_code
_entity_poly.pdbx_strand_id
1 'polypeptide(L)'
;MSGKQESPVARMERLAKRLRLFYWVAITLRNIMFWTMLIRITSLVLVVTDHASPTTVTSLVQLNVSHALSFLIMAGLAAVIKRTLGDEFTPG
;
A
#
# COMPACT_ATOMS: atom_id res chain seq x y z
N MET A 1 -26.81 -26.01 -22.11
CA MET A 1 -25.57 -25.52 -21.47
C MET A 1 -25.81 -25.46 -19.97
N SER A 2 -25.45 -26.53 -19.24
CA SER A 2 -25.66 -26.60 -17.79
C SER A 2 -24.58 -25.77 -17.10
N GLY A 3 -24.98 -24.63 -16.53
CA GLY A 3 -24.12 -23.84 -15.67
C GLY A 3 -23.77 -24.67 -14.44
N LYS A 4 -22.53 -25.18 -14.40
CA LYS A 4 -21.97 -25.82 -13.21
C LYS A 4 -22.12 -24.83 -12.05
N GLN A 5 -23.10 -25.08 -11.18
CA GLN A 5 -23.26 -24.34 -9.93
C GLN A 5 -22.00 -24.59 -9.12
N GLU A 6 -21.15 -23.57 -9.07
CA GLU A 6 -19.99 -23.59 -8.24
C GLU A 6 -20.40 -23.70 -6.78
N SER A 7 -19.80 -24.65 -6.07
CA SER A 7 -20.10 -24.79 -4.64
C SER A 7 -19.78 -23.47 -3.93
N PRO A 8 -20.58 -23.08 -2.93
CA PRO A 8 -20.31 -21.87 -2.14
C PRO A 8 -18.87 -21.84 -1.60
N VAL A 9 -18.31 -23.01 -1.27
CA VAL A 9 -16.93 -23.20 -0.81
C VAL A 9 -15.93 -22.83 -1.91
N ALA A 10 -16.10 -23.35 -3.14
CA ALA A 10 -15.22 -23.03 -4.27
C ALA A 10 -15.28 -21.54 -4.68
N ARG A 11 -16.39 -20.86 -4.39
CA ARG A 11 -16.51 -19.40 -4.56
C ARG A 11 -15.73 -18.63 -3.49
N MET A 12 -15.85 -19.04 -2.23
CA MET A 12 -15.12 -18.43 -1.11
C MET A 12 -13.61 -18.62 -1.24
N GLU A 13 -13.15 -19.79 -1.67
CA GLU A 13 -11.73 -20.08 -1.85
C GLU A 13 -11.08 -19.22 -2.94
N ARG A 14 -11.78 -19.00 -4.07
CA ARG A 14 -11.30 -18.08 -5.12
C ARG A 14 -11.31 -16.62 -4.67
N LEU A 15 -12.29 -16.21 -3.87
CA LEU A 15 -12.32 -14.88 -3.27
C LEU A 15 -11.11 -14.70 -2.34
N ALA A 16 -10.84 -15.68 -1.47
CA ALA A 16 -9.70 -15.68 -0.56
C ALA A 16 -8.36 -15.61 -1.32
N LYS A 17 -8.22 -16.37 -2.42
CA LYS A 17 -7.01 -16.33 -3.27
C LYS A 17 -6.79 -14.93 -3.87
N ARG A 18 -7.85 -14.27 -4.35
CA ARG A 18 -7.76 -12.89 -4.87
C ARG A 18 -7.39 -11.91 -3.77
N LEU A 19 -8.02 -12.00 -2.60
CA LEU A 19 -7.72 -11.14 -1.46
C LEU A 19 -6.28 -11.30 -0.96
N ARG A 20 -5.74 -12.53 -0.93
CA ARG A 20 -4.32 -12.78 -0.62
C ARG A 20 -3.38 -12.11 -1.63
N LEU A 21 -3.70 -12.17 -2.93
CA LEU A 21 -2.93 -11.48 -3.97
C LEU A 21 -2.99 -9.96 -3.76
N PHE A 22 -4.18 -9.40 -3.50
CA PHE A 22 -4.33 -7.98 -3.19
C PHE A 22 -3.56 -7.57 -1.94
N TYR A 23 -3.56 -8.40 -0.89
CA TYR A 23 -2.76 -8.17 0.32
C TYR A 23 -1.27 -8.11 0.00
N TRP A 24 -0.74 -9.10 -0.73
CA TRP A 24 0.67 -9.12 -1.13
C TRP A 24 1.04 -7.90 -1.97
N VAL A 25 0.23 -7.55 -2.97
CA VAL A 25 0.44 -6.35 -3.79
C VAL A 25 0.41 -5.10 -2.93
N ALA A 26 -0.53 -5.00 -1.98
CA ALA A 26 -0.63 -3.85 -1.10
C ALA A 26 0.60 -3.69 -0.19
N ILE A 27 1.10 -4.80 0.38
CA ILE A 27 2.32 -4.81 1.20
C ILE A 27 3.57 -4.46 0.38
N THR A 28 3.72 -5.04 -0.81
CA THR A 28 4.87 -4.74 -1.69
C THR A 28 4.88 -3.28 -2.10
N LEU A 29 3.74 -2.75 -2.56
CA LEU A 29 3.61 -1.33 -2.90
C LEU A 29 3.87 -0.44 -1.69
N ARG A 30 3.35 -0.80 -0.51
CA ARG A 30 3.63 -0.09 0.75
C ARG A 30 5.13 -0.03 1.06
N ASN A 31 5.86 -1.12 0.89
CA ASN A 31 7.31 -1.15 1.09
C ASN A 31 8.06 -0.26 0.08
N ILE A 32 7.69 -0.30 -1.20
CA ILE A 32 8.27 0.59 -2.23
C ILE A 32 8.01 2.06 -1.87
N MET A 33 6.79 2.38 -1.44
CA MET A 33 6.42 3.73 -1.01
C MET A 33 7.19 4.19 0.22
N PHE A 34 7.42 3.29 1.20
CA PHE A 34 8.23 3.59 2.38
C PHE A 34 9.67 3.98 2.00
N TRP A 35 10.33 3.17 1.16
CA TRP A 35 11.69 3.47 0.70
C TRP A 35 11.73 4.76 -0.12
N THR A 36 10.75 4.98 -0.98
CA THR A 36 10.62 6.22 -1.75
C THR A 36 10.46 7.44 -0.84
N MET A 37 9.66 7.33 0.22
CA MET A 37 9.46 8.39 1.21
C MET A 37 10.75 8.67 1.98
N LEU A 38 11.50 7.63 2.37
CA LEU A 38 12.80 7.78 3.04
C LEU A 38 13.78 8.57 2.16
N ILE A 39 13.90 8.21 0.87
CA ILE A 39 14.75 8.92 -0.08
C ILE A 39 14.31 10.38 -0.20
N ARG A 40 13.00 10.64 -0.36
CA ARG A 40 12.47 12.01 -0.51
C ARG A 40 12.65 12.88 0.73
N ILE A 41 12.52 12.34 1.93
CA ILE A 41 12.79 13.06 3.17
C ILE A 41 14.28 13.43 3.24
N THR A 42 15.17 12.48 2.94
CA THR A 42 16.61 12.75 2.89
C THR A 42 16.96 13.82 1.85
N SER A 43 16.36 13.75 0.66
CA SER A 43 16.53 14.79 -0.37
C SER A 43 16.00 16.15 0.08
N LEU A 44 14.85 16.20 0.77
CA LEU A 44 14.30 17.45 1.29
C LEU A 44 15.24 18.09 2.31
N VAL A 45 15.82 17.29 3.21
CA VAL A 45 16.81 17.78 4.19
C VAL A 45 18.01 18.40 3.47
N LEU A 46 18.55 17.71 2.46
CA LEU A 46 19.67 18.22 1.66
C LEU A 46 19.33 19.53 0.93
N VAL A 47 18.14 19.61 0.33
CA VAL A 47 17.67 20.82 -0.37
C VAL A 47 17.47 22.00 0.58
N VAL A 48 16.97 21.74 1.79
CA VAL A 48 16.79 22.79 2.81
C VAL A 48 18.14 23.26 3.35
N THR A 49 19.11 22.38 3.54
CA THR A 49 20.47 22.76 3.99
C THR A 49 21.21 23.61 2.95
N ASP A 50 20.94 23.40 1.65
CA ASP A 50 21.53 24.17 0.55
C ASP A 50 20.83 25.53 0.27
N HIS A 51 20.01 26.03 1.20
CA HIS A 51 19.36 27.35 1.11
C HIS A 51 18.46 27.49 -0.14
N ALA A 52 17.77 26.41 -0.53
CA ALA A 52 16.86 26.42 -1.67
C ALA A 52 15.65 27.35 -1.47
N SER A 53 15.07 27.79 -2.60
CA SER A 53 13.93 28.71 -2.59
C SER A 53 12.69 28.12 -1.88
N PRO A 54 11.88 28.93 -1.17
CA PRO A 54 10.71 28.46 -0.43
C PRO A 54 9.67 27.69 -1.27
N THR A 55 9.56 28.00 -2.56
CA THR A 55 8.66 27.34 -3.51
C THR A 55 9.09 25.89 -3.79
N THR A 56 10.40 25.63 -3.90
CA THR A 56 10.97 24.28 -4.04
C THR A 56 10.67 23.43 -2.80
N VAL A 57 10.91 23.99 -1.61
CA VAL A 57 10.64 23.31 -0.33
C VAL A 57 9.15 22.97 -0.20
N THR A 58 8.27 23.92 -0.48
CA THR A 58 6.81 23.72 -0.40
C THR A 58 6.33 22.63 -1.35
N SER A 59 6.82 22.61 -2.59
CA SER A 59 6.43 21.61 -3.60
C SER A 59 6.86 20.20 -3.19
N LEU A 60 8.07 20.06 -2.66
CA LEU A 60 8.58 18.78 -2.16
C LEU A 60 7.83 18.30 -0.91
N VAL A 61 7.44 19.21 -0.01
CA VAL A 61 6.59 18.89 1.15
C VAL A 61 5.22 18.38 0.70
N GLN A 62 4.55 19.07 -0.23
CA GLN A 62 3.26 18.61 -0.77
C GLN A 62 3.36 17.22 -1.41
N LEU A 63 4.42 16.96 -2.18
CA LEU A 63 4.68 15.64 -2.76
C LEU A 63 4.90 14.54 -1.71
N ASN A 64 5.52 14.88 -0.58
CA ASN A 64 5.69 13.96 0.54
C ASN A 64 4.37 13.68 1.28
N VAL A 65 3.54 14.71 1.50
CA VAL A 65 2.22 14.55 2.14
C VAL A 65 1.32 13.62 1.31
N SER A 66 1.23 13.82 0.00
CA SER A 66 0.46 12.94 -0.89
C SER A 66 0.98 11.49 -0.89
N HIS A 67 2.30 11.31 -0.77
CA HIS A 67 2.91 9.98 -0.64
C HIS A 67 2.59 9.33 0.70
N ALA A 68 2.68 10.07 1.81
CA ALA A 68 2.35 9.58 3.14
C ALA A 68 0.87 9.17 3.23
N LEU A 69 -0.03 9.95 2.64
CA LEU A 69 -1.46 9.61 2.56
C LEU A 69 -1.69 8.32 1.78
N SER A 70 -1.08 8.19 0.61
CA SER A 70 -1.16 6.96 -0.18
C SER A 70 -0.61 5.74 0.58
N PHE A 71 0.47 5.92 1.35
CA PHE A 71 1.04 4.87 2.20
C PHE A 71 0.08 4.45 3.31
N LEU A 72 -0.59 5.41 3.95
CA LEU A 72 -1.60 5.16 4.99
C LEU A 72 -2.83 4.42 4.42
N ILE A 73 -3.31 4.81 3.24
CA ILE A 73 -4.42 4.13 2.57
C ILE A 73 -4.06 2.67 2.27
N MET A 74 -2.86 2.42 1.75
CA MET A 74 -2.40 1.06 1.46
C MET A 74 -2.20 0.22 2.73
N ALA A 75 -1.71 0.82 3.81
CA ALA A 75 -1.62 0.18 5.12
C ALA A 75 -3.00 -0.16 5.70
N GLY A 76 -3.96 0.76 5.59
CA GLY A 76 -5.35 0.53 5.99
C GLY A 76 -6.01 -0.58 5.20
N LEU A 77 -5.83 -0.60 3.87
CA LEU A 77 -6.35 -1.65 3.00
C LEU A 77 -5.77 -3.01 3.37
N ALA A 78 -4.46 -3.11 3.60
CA ALA A 78 -3.82 -4.35 4.02
C ALA A 78 -4.37 -4.83 5.38
N ALA A 79 -4.59 -3.93 6.33
CA ALA A 79 -5.18 -4.26 7.63
C ALA A 79 -6.63 -4.78 7.50
N VAL A 80 -7.45 -4.14 6.65
CA VAL A 80 -8.83 -4.60 6.37
C VAL A 80 -8.82 -5.98 5.72
N ILE A 81 -7.95 -6.21 4.73
CA ILE A 81 -7.86 -7.52 4.07
C ILE A 81 -7.39 -8.59 5.07
N LYS A 82 -6.38 -8.31 5.89
CA LYS A 82 -5.92 -9.23 6.95
C LYS A 82 -7.04 -9.58 7.91
N ARG A 83 -7.80 -8.58 8.39
CA ARG A 83 -8.95 -8.80 9.28
C ARG A 83 -10.07 -9.60 8.62
N THR A 84 -10.28 -9.42 7.30
CA THR A 84 -11.33 -10.11 6.53
C THR A 84 -10.96 -11.58 6.28
N LEU A 85 -9.68 -11.87 6.08
CA LEU A 85 -9.19 -13.22 5.80
C LEU A 85 -8.96 -14.05 7.08
N GLY A 86 -8.79 -13.40 8.24
CA GLY A 86 -8.41 -14.05 9.49
C GLY A 86 -6.92 -14.41 9.53
N ASP A 87 -6.38 -14.58 10.75
CA ASP A 87 -4.93 -14.84 10.95
C ASP A 87 -4.49 -16.18 10.33
N GLU A 88 -5.40 -17.12 10.12
CA GLU A 88 -5.15 -18.42 9.45
C GLU A 88 -4.81 -18.29 7.95
N PHE A 89 -5.12 -17.15 7.32
CA PHE A 89 -4.93 -16.95 5.88
C PHE A 89 -3.79 -15.97 5.52
N THR A 90 -3.16 -15.34 6.52
CA THR A 90 -1.93 -14.56 6.32
C THR A 90 -0.72 -15.49 6.21
N PRO A 91 0.06 -15.44 5.10
CA PRO A 91 1.35 -16.11 5.08
C PRO A 91 2.26 -15.42 6.10
N GLY A 92 2.65 -16.18 7.13
CA GLY A 92 3.86 -15.89 7.91
C GLY A 92 5.08 -16.10 7.05
#